data_AF-A0AAN8RDP4-F1
#
_entry.id   AF-A0AAN8RDP4-F1
#
_cell.length_a   1.000
_cell.length_b   1.000
_cell.length_c   1.000
_cell.angle_alpha   90.00
_cell.angle_beta   90.00
_cell.angle_gamma   90.00
#
_symmetry.space_group_name_H-M   'P 1'
#
loop_
_entity.id
_entity.type
_entity.pdbx_description
1 polymer ?
#
loop_
_entity_poly.entity_id
_entity_poly.type
_entity_poly.pdbx_seq_one_letter_code
_entity_poly.pdbx_strand_id
1 'polypeptide(L)'
;MLTNFEIEHRPLYDLINNLQAQITELTMLLPTKLYNSRLELATQQLHFPPIPISPGERQCLPQTAKKLRKFDAAECDAACRVLGLPIFPDDNVVEKRKSIAVHLGVPSDFW
;
A
#
# COMPACT_ATOMS: atom_id res chain seq x y z
N MET A 1 17.61 -37.50 42.54
CA MET A 1 18.67 -36.47 42.55
C MET A 1 19.29 -36.46 41.17
N LEU A 2 19.34 -35.32 40.51
CA LEU A 2 20.09 -35.16 39.27
C LEU A 2 21.58 -35.15 39.61
N THR A 3 22.39 -35.82 38.80
CA THR A 3 23.85 -35.81 38.95
C THR A 3 24.40 -34.42 38.67
N ASN A 4 25.56 -34.06 39.26
CA ASN A 4 26.20 -32.75 39.00
C ASN A 4 26.43 -32.50 37.50
N PHE A 5 26.69 -33.56 36.73
CA PHE A 5 26.79 -33.52 35.28
C PHE A 5 25.49 -33.08 34.60
N GLU A 6 24.34 -33.63 35.00
CA GLU A 6 23.04 -33.25 34.46
C GLU A 6 22.65 -31.81 34.81
N ILE A 7 23.09 -31.30 35.98
CA ILE A 7 22.84 -29.92 36.40
C ILE A 7 23.67 -28.94 35.57
N GLU A 8 24.95 -29.25 35.32
CA GLU A 8 25.84 -28.40 34.51
C GLU A 8 25.43 -28.33 33.03
N HIS A 9 24.87 -29.42 32.49
CA HIS A 9 24.53 -29.51 31.06
C HIS A 9 23.06 -29.22 30.74
N ARG A 10 22.18 -29.14 31.75
CA ARG A 10 20.76 -28.78 31.57
C ARG A 10 20.54 -27.50 30.74
N PRO A 11 21.29 -26.39 30.95
CA PRO A 11 21.10 -25.18 30.14
C PRO A 11 21.39 -25.39 28.64
N LEU A 12 22.35 -26.26 28.31
CA LEU A 12 22.68 -26.62 26.94
C LEU A 12 21.56 -27.46 26.30
N TYR A 13 20.99 -28.41 27.03
CA TYR A 13 19.85 -29.20 26.55
C TYR A 13 18.61 -28.34 26.35
N ASP A 14 18.32 -27.41 27.27
CA ASP A 14 17.19 -26.47 27.14
C ASP A 14 17.38 -25.52 25.96
N LEU A 15 18.62 -25.09 25.70
CA LEU A 15 18.96 -24.29 24.51
C LEU A 15 18.78 -25.10 23.22
N ILE A 16 19.26 -26.34 23.18
CA ILE A 16 19.12 -27.22 22.00
C ILE A 16 17.64 -27.49 21.70
N ASN A 17 16.83 -27.77 22.72
CA ASN A 17 15.39 -28.00 22.58
C ASN A 17 14.67 -26.74 22.07
N ASN A 18 15.03 -25.55 22.59
CA ASN A 18 14.49 -24.29 22.09
C ASN A 18 14.89 -24.02 20.63
N LEU A 19 16.15 -24.24 20.28
CA LEU A 19 16.63 -24.06 18.92
C LEU A 19 15.92 -25.02 17.95
N GLN A 20 15.70 -26.27 18.34
CA GLN A 20 14.95 -27.24 17.54
C GLN A 20 13.49 -26.81 17.34
N ALA A 21 12.84 -26.29 18.38
CA ALA A 21 11.48 -25.76 18.27
C ALA A 21 11.42 -24.57 17.30
N GLN A 22 12.36 -23.63 17.39
CA GLN A 22 12.45 -22.48 16.49
C GLN A 22 12.73 -22.88 15.03
N ILE A 23 13.64 -23.84 14.80
CA ILE A 23 13.93 -24.37 13.47
C ILE A 23 12.68 -25.04 12.88
N THR A 24 11.93 -25.79 13.69
CA THR A 24 10.69 -26.45 13.26
C THR A 24 9.62 -25.43 12.88
N GLU A 25 9.45 -24.37 13.68
CA GLU A 25 8.50 -23.30 13.34
C GLU A 25 8.89 -22.57 12.04
N LEU A 26 10.17 -22.24 11.87
CA LEU A 26 10.70 -21.58 10.67
C LEU A 26 10.56 -22.44 9.40
N THR A 27 10.76 -23.75 9.50
CA THR A 27 10.78 -24.65 8.33
C THR A 27 9.41 -25.18 7.95
N MET A 28 8.57 -25.53 8.94
CA MET A 28 7.29 -26.21 8.68
C MET A 28 6.10 -25.26 8.68
N LEU A 29 6.08 -24.25 9.55
CA LEU A 29 4.88 -23.44 9.79
C LEU A 29 4.95 -22.08 9.10
N LEU A 30 6.13 -21.46 9.03
CA LEU A 30 6.30 -20.15 8.40
C LEU A 30 5.90 -20.13 6.91
N PRO A 31 6.28 -21.12 6.07
CA PRO A 31 5.88 -21.11 4.66
C PRO A 31 4.35 -21.14 4.49
N THR A 32 3.65 -21.93 5.30
CA THR A 32 2.19 -22.03 5.27
C THR A 32 1.51 -20.75 5.78
N LYS A 33 2.01 -20.18 6.89
CA LYS A 33 1.51 -18.89 7.41
C LYS A 33 1.67 -17.79 6.35
N LEU A 34 2.84 -17.69 5.70
CA LEU A 34 3.10 -16.71 4.65
C LEU A 34 2.23 -16.93 3.40
N TYR A 35 2.03 -18.18 2.98
CA TYR A 35 1.14 -18.52 1.88
C TYR A 35 -0.31 -18.10 2.16
N ASN A 36 -0.81 -18.41 3.35
CA ASN A 36 -2.17 -18.05 3.77
C ASN A 36 -2.33 -16.52 3.88
N SER A 37 -1.37 -15.81 4.47
CA SER A 37 -1.40 -14.34 4.52
C SER A 37 -1.37 -13.70 3.13
N ARG A 38 -0.63 -14.27 2.17
CA ARG A 38 -0.65 -13.80 0.77
C ARG A 38 -2.02 -14.01 0.12
N LEU A 39 -2.69 -15.12 0.42
CA LEU A 39 -4.02 -15.44 -0.10
C LEU A 39 -5.09 -14.49 0.48
N GLU A 40 -4.99 -14.18 1.77
CA GLU A 40 -5.85 -13.20 2.45
C GLU A 40 -5.66 -11.79 1.86
N LEU A 41 -4.41 -11.34 1.68
CA LEU A 41 -4.13 -10.03 1.09
C LEU A 41 -4.60 -9.91 -0.37
N ALA A 42 -4.52 -10.99 -1.15
CA ALA A 42 -4.99 -11.00 -2.54
C ALA A 42 -6.52 -10.97 -2.65
N THR A 43 -7.24 -11.40 -1.61
CA THR A 43 -8.71 -11.46 -1.57
C THR A 43 -9.34 -10.30 -0.81
N GLN A 44 -8.56 -9.56 -0.02
CA GLN A 44 -8.99 -8.30 0.58
C GLN A 44 -9.19 -7.24 -0.51
N GLN A 45 -10.43 -6.80 -0.69
CA GLN A 45 -10.69 -5.56 -1.42
C GLN A 45 -9.97 -4.43 -0.68
N LEU A 46 -8.99 -3.81 -1.34
CA LEU A 46 -8.30 -2.64 -0.83
C LEU A 46 -9.32 -1.51 -0.64
N HIS A 47 -9.88 -1.40 0.56
CA HIS A 47 -10.80 -0.34 0.91
C HIS A 47 -9.95 0.88 1.28
N PHE A 48 -9.70 1.73 0.29
CA PHE A 48 -9.08 3.02 0.54
C PHE A 48 -10.10 3.89 1.28
N PRO A 49 -9.84 4.31 2.52
CA PRO A 49 -10.72 5.23 3.21
C PRO A 49 -10.84 6.50 2.34
N PRO A 50 -12.04 7.07 2.19
CA PRO A 50 -12.20 8.31 1.43
C PRO A 50 -11.27 9.35 2.03
N ILE A 51 -10.32 9.85 1.24
CA ILE A 51 -9.43 10.92 1.64
C ILE A 51 -10.32 12.08 2.09
N PRO A 52 -10.09 12.71 3.25
CA PRO A 52 -10.88 13.86 3.67
C PRO A 52 -10.66 15.00 2.67
N ILE A 53 -11.63 15.20 1.78
CA ILE A 53 -11.66 16.29 0.80
C ILE A 53 -12.15 17.54 1.53
N SER A 54 -11.36 18.60 1.54
CA SER A 54 -11.78 19.87 2.11
C SER A 54 -12.95 20.44 1.29
N PRO A 55 -13.95 21.12 1.91
CA PRO A 55 -15.12 21.63 1.18
C PRO A 55 -14.77 22.56 0.01
N GLY A 56 -13.61 23.23 0.06
CA GLY A 56 -13.08 24.06 -1.03
C GLY A 56 -12.43 23.28 -2.19
N GLU A 57 -11.88 22.08 -1.95
CA GLU A 57 -11.17 21.30 -2.97
C GLU A 57 -12.12 20.71 -4.03
N ARG A 58 -13.40 20.49 -3.69
CA ARG A 58 -14.42 20.06 -4.68
C ARG A 58 -14.64 21.08 -5.80
N GLN A 59 -14.30 22.34 -5.58
CA GLN A 59 -14.39 23.39 -6.61
C GLN A 59 -13.23 23.33 -7.61
N CYS A 60 -12.17 22.56 -7.32
CA CYS A 60 -11.00 22.40 -8.18
C CYS A 60 -11.21 21.40 -9.32
N LEU A 61 -12.40 20.81 -9.46
CA LEU A 61 -12.68 19.94 -10.62
C LEU A 61 -12.86 20.77 -11.90
N PRO A 62 -12.16 20.43 -12.99
CA PRO A 62 -12.27 21.15 -14.25
C PRO A 62 -13.67 20.91 -14.84
N GLN A 63 -14.49 21.96 -14.90
CA GLN A 63 -15.83 21.88 -15.52
C GLN A 63 -15.79 21.68 -17.05
N THR A 64 -14.65 21.95 -17.69
CA THR A 64 -14.48 21.83 -19.15
C THR A 64 -13.04 21.43 -19.47
N ALA A 65 -12.84 20.79 -20.63
CA ALA A 65 -11.50 20.45 -21.12
C ALA A 65 -10.56 21.66 -21.27
N LYS A 66 -11.13 22.80 -21.69
CA LYS A 66 -10.39 24.08 -21.80
C LYS A 66 -9.85 24.56 -20.45
N LYS A 67 -10.57 24.32 -19.35
CA LYS A 67 -10.09 24.64 -17.99
C LYS A 67 -8.97 23.69 -17.57
N LEU A 68 -9.11 22.39 -17.83
CA LEU A 68 -8.07 21.41 -17.50
C LEU A 68 -6.73 21.70 -18.20
N ARG A 69 -6.74 22.17 -19.44
CA ARG A 69 -5.52 22.61 -20.15
C ARG A 69 -4.78 23.77 -19.47
N LYS A 70 -5.45 24.51 -18.60
CA LYS A 70 -4.86 25.64 -17.87
C LYS A 70 -4.42 25.28 -16.45
N PHE A 71 -4.70 24.05 -15.99
CA PHE A 71 -4.43 23.65 -14.62
C PHE A 71 -2.94 23.62 -14.32
N ASP A 72 -2.50 24.33 -13.29
CA ASP A 72 -1.14 24.21 -12.81
C ASP A 72 -0.91 22.88 -12.05
N ALA A 73 0.31 22.67 -11.56
CA ALA A 73 0.65 21.44 -10.83
C ALA A 73 -0.19 21.27 -9.55
N ALA A 74 -0.47 22.36 -8.83
CA ALA A 74 -1.20 22.33 -7.57
C ALA A 74 -2.69 22.04 -7.80
N GLU A 75 -3.28 22.61 -8.85
CA GLU A 75 -4.65 22.35 -9.28
C GLU A 75 -4.82 20.90 -9.77
N CYS A 76 -3.82 20.35 -10.48
CA CYS A 76 -3.82 18.95 -10.85
C CYS A 76 -3.74 18.03 -9.63
N ASP A 77 -2.89 18.33 -8.65
CA ASP A 77 -2.78 17.54 -7.43
C ASP A 77 -4.08 17.58 -6.61
N ALA A 78 -4.70 18.76 -6.49
CA ALA A 78 -5.99 18.90 -5.82
C ALA A 78 -7.08 18.08 -6.54
N ALA A 79 -7.15 18.16 -7.88
CA ALA A 79 -8.10 17.37 -8.67
C ALA A 79 -7.86 15.87 -8.53
N CYS A 80 -6.60 15.41 -8.53
CA CYS A 80 -6.26 14.00 -8.29
C CYS A 80 -6.71 13.54 -6.90
N ARG A 81 -6.53 14.34 -5.84
CA ARG A 81 -7.02 14.01 -4.49
C ARG A 81 -8.54 13.86 -4.46
N VAL A 82 -9.24 14.80 -5.09
CA VAL A 82 -10.72 14.79 -5.14
C VAL A 82 -11.24 13.58 -5.90
N LEU A 83 -10.57 13.19 -6.99
CA LEU A 83 -10.93 12.03 -7.82
C LEU A 83 -10.40 10.69 -7.26
N GLY A 84 -9.61 10.71 -6.19
CA GLY A 84 -8.95 9.52 -5.65
C GLY A 84 -7.89 8.92 -6.59
N LEU A 85 -7.33 9.74 -7.49
CA LEU A 85 -6.26 9.34 -8.40
C LEU A 85 -4.90 9.37 -7.68
N PRO A 86 -3.98 8.45 -8.02
CA PRO A 86 -2.64 8.44 -7.46
C PRO A 86 -1.89 9.71 -7.85
N ILE A 87 -1.13 10.27 -6.90
CA ILE A 87 -0.28 11.46 -7.11
C ILE A 87 1.16 11.01 -6.97
N PHE A 88 1.88 11.00 -8.08
CA PHE A 88 3.30 10.73 -8.09
C PHE A 88 4.08 12.06 -8.07
N PRO A 89 5.13 12.18 -7.24
CA PRO A 89 5.92 13.41 -7.12
C PRO A 89 6.72 13.72 -8.40
N ASP A 90 7.05 12.70 -9.18
CA ASP A 90 7.81 12.82 -10.43
C ASP A 90 6.93 13.05 -11.67
N ASP A 91 5.60 12.99 -11.52
CA ASP A 91 4.70 13.16 -12.64
C ASP A 91 4.67 14.61 -13.14
N ASN A 92 4.87 14.76 -14.45
CA ASN A 92 4.71 16.04 -15.11
C ASN A 92 3.23 16.45 -15.18
N VAL A 93 2.96 17.76 -15.21
CA VAL A 93 1.60 18.32 -15.24
C VAL A 93 0.77 17.76 -16.39
N VAL A 94 1.42 17.48 -17.53
CA VAL A 94 0.77 16.88 -18.71
C VAL A 94 0.19 15.48 -18.41
N GLU A 95 0.96 14.61 -17.74
CA GLU A 95 0.51 13.26 -17.38
C GLU A 95 -0.60 13.32 -16.32
N LYS A 96 -0.49 14.24 -15.35
CA LYS A 96 -1.57 14.47 -14.37
C LYS A 96 -2.87 14.89 -15.04
N ARG A 97 -2.81 15.85 -15.99
CA ARG A 97 -3.99 16.27 -16.77
C ARG A 97 -4.58 15.12 -17.59
N LYS A 98 -3.72 14.27 -18.18
CA LYS A 98 -4.14 13.08 -18.93
C LYS A 98 -4.87 12.08 -18.03
N SER A 99 -4.33 11.80 -16.85
CA SER A 99 -4.99 10.93 -15.87
C SER A 99 -6.36 11.48 -15.46
N ILE A 100 -6.43 12.79 -15.14
CA ILE A 100 -7.67 13.47 -14.74
C ILE A 100 -8.74 13.38 -15.83
N ALA A 101 -8.42 13.70 -17.08
CA ALA A 101 -9.47 13.72 -18.11
C ALA A 101 -9.80 12.34 -18.69
N VAL A 102 -8.93 11.32 -18.55
CA VAL A 102 -9.34 9.92 -18.78
C VAL A 102 -10.41 9.56 -17.77
N HIS A 103 -10.19 9.90 -16.50
CA HIS A 103 -11.15 9.63 -15.43
C HIS A 103 -12.47 10.40 -15.59
N LEU A 104 -12.42 11.64 -16.07
CA LEU A 104 -13.60 12.47 -16.35
C LEU A 104 -14.27 12.20 -17.71
N GLY A 105 -13.73 11.29 -18.53
CA GLY A 105 -14.29 10.96 -19.85
C GLY A 105 -14.18 12.09 -20.89
N VAL A 106 -13.17 12.96 -20.77
CA VAL A 106 -12.92 14.03 -21.73
C VAL A 106 -12.22 13.44 -22.96
N PRO A 107 -12.68 13.73 -24.19
CA PRO A 107 -12.09 13.16 -25.40
C PRO A 107 -10.63 13.57 -25.60
N SER A 108 -9.84 12.67 -26.19
CA SER A 108 -8.39 12.85 -26.35
C SER A 108 -7.98 14.05 -27.22
N ASP A 109 -8.87 14.55 -28.06
CA ASP A 109 -8.61 15.65 -28.98
C ASP A 109 -8.56 17.02 -28.25
N PHE A 110 -8.87 17.03 -26.95
CA PHE A 110 -9.13 18.24 -26.16
C PHE A 110 -8.13 18.56 -25.05
N TRP A 111 -7.05 17.80 -24.88
CA TRP A 111 -5.91 18.14 -23.99
C TRP A 111 -4.61 18.35 -24.73
#